data_AF-A0A3D0WQJ7-F1
#
_entry.id   AF-A0A3D0WQJ7-F1
#
_cell.length_a   1.000
_cell.length_b   1.000
_cell.length_c   1.000
_cell.angle_alpha   90.00
_cell.angle_beta   90.00
_cell.angle_gamma   90.00
#
_symmetry.space_group_name_H-M   'P 1'
#
loop_
_entity.id
_entity.type
_entity.pdbx_description
1 polymer ?
#
loop_
_entity_poly.entity_id
_entity_poly.type
_entity_poly.pdbx_seq_one_letter_code
_entity_poly.pdbx_strand_id
1 'polypeptide(L)'
;MIALIDCNNFYASCERVFNPSLNDKPVVVLSNNDGCVIARSNEAKKIGIEMGIPAFKVQELFRRNNVAVYSANFALYGDMSRRVMSILSGYSPLQEVYSVDECFLDLAETATPKEYGLRMKEHVGRWTGIPISVGIAPTKALAKVANRIAKKYPSQTGGCYVMDTEEKRVKALRWLSVEDVWGIGRRNAVKLQAAGVFKAVDFAEM
;
A
#
# COMPACT_ATOMS: atom_id res chain seq x y z
N MET A 1 -1.04 13.57 -15.00
CA MET A 1 -1.23 13.12 -13.61
C MET A 1 -0.46 11.83 -13.41
N ILE A 2 -0.01 11.55 -12.19
CA ILE A 2 0.72 10.32 -11.85
C ILE A 2 -0.21 9.39 -11.07
N ALA A 3 -0.27 8.12 -11.46
CA ALA A 3 -0.90 7.07 -10.68
C ALA A 3 0.15 6.26 -9.92
N LEU A 4 -0.04 6.08 -8.63
CA LEU A 4 0.60 5.05 -7.82
C LEU A 4 -0.34 3.86 -7.70
N ILE A 5 0.14 2.70 -8.14
CA ILE A 5 -0.50 1.41 -7.93
C ILE A 5 0.28 0.66 -6.86
N ASP A 6 -0.42 0.12 -5.87
CA ASP A 6 0.18 -0.59 -4.73
C ASP A 6 -0.64 -1.86 -4.43
N CYS A 7 0.04 -3.01 -4.31
CA CYS A 7 -0.57 -4.28 -3.93
C CYS A 7 -0.88 -4.37 -2.43
N ASN A 8 -2.16 -4.55 -2.11
CA ASN A 8 -2.62 -4.60 -0.73
C ASN A 8 -2.09 -5.83 -0.01
N ASN A 9 -1.38 -5.61 1.11
CA ASN A 9 -0.87 -6.67 1.99
C ASN A 9 -0.06 -7.72 1.19
N PHE A 10 0.79 -7.27 0.26
CA PHE A 10 1.27 -8.04 -0.89
C PHE A 10 1.67 -9.50 -0.61
N TYR A 11 2.61 -9.77 0.30
CA TYR A 11 3.04 -11.15 0.54
C TYR A 11 1.93 -12.03 1.14
N ALA A 12 1.12 -11.49 2.06
CA ALA A 12 -0.04 -12.22 2.59
C ALA A 12 -1.10 -12.48 1.50
N SER A 13 -1.25 -11.54 0.55
CA SER A 13 -2.10 -11.72 -0.62
C SER A 13 -1.55 -12.78 -1.59
N CYS A 14 -0.22 -12.88 -1.75
CA CYS A 14 0.40 -13.94 -2.54
C CYS A 14 0.07 -15.32 -1.95
N GLU A 15 0.18 -15.51 -0.64
CA GLU A 15 -0.19 -16.77 0.01
C GLU A 15 -1.69 -17.10 -0.20
N ARG A 16 -2.58 -16.10 -0.15
CA ARG A 16 -4.02 -16.26 -0.38
C ARG A 16 -4.37 -16.70 -1.80
N VAL A 17 -3.60 -16.27 -2.79
CA VAL A 17 -3.81 -16.69 -4.20
C VAL A 17 -3.67 -18.21 -4.34
N PHE A 18 -2.71 -18.82 -3.63
CA PHE A 18 -2.47 -20.26 -3.69
C PHE A 18 -3.20 -21.05 -2.60
N ASN A 19 -3.68 -20.37 -1.56
CA ASN A 19 -4.49 -20.97 -0.51
C ASN A 19 -5.71 -20.08 -0.17
N PRO A 20 -6.82 -20.20 -0.94
CA PRO A 20 -8.02 -19.40 -0.71
C PRO A 20 -8.67 -19.61 0.67
N SER A 21 -8.34 -20.69 1.37
CA SER A 21 -8.82 -20.91 2.75
C SER A 21 -8.29 -19.87 3.75
N LEU A 22 -7.29 -19.06 3.36
CA LEU A 22 -6.72 -17.95 4.13
C LEU A 22 -7.47 -16.62 3.97
N ASN A 23 -8.48 -16.56 3.09
CA ASN A 23 -9.33 -15.38 2.97
C ASN A 23 -10.03 -15.12 4.30
N ASP A 24 -10.08 -13.85 4.70
CA ASP A 24 -10.65 -13.37 5.97
C ASP A 24 -9.99 -13.96 7.24
N LYS A 25 -8.83 -14.62 7.11
CA LYS A 25 -8.03 -15.12 8.24
C LYS A 25 -6.80 -14.25 8.50
N PRO A 26 -6.32 -14.17 9.76
CA PRO A 26 -5.05 -13.52 10.06
C PRO A 26 -3.89 -14.28 9.44
N VAL A 27 -3.16 -13.61 8.55
CA VAL A 27 -1.96 -14.16 7.88
C VAL A 27 -0.78 -13.23 8.15
N VAL A 28 0.37 -13.82 8.49
CA VAL A 28 1.64 -13.12 8.58
C VAL A 28 2.72 -13.85 7.78
N VAL A 29 3.62 -13.08 7.20
CA VAL A 29 4.84 -13.59 6.57
C VAL A 29 6.03 -13.08 7.38
N LEU A 30 6.92 -13.99 7.73
CA LEU A 30 8.14 -13.72 8.49
C LEU A 30 9.34 -13.51 7.57
N SER A 31 10.39 -12.87 8.08
CA SER A 31 11.67 -12.67 7.38
C SER A 31 12.40 -13.99 7.12
N ASN A 32 13.53 -13.93 6.41
CA ASN A 32 14.49 -15.04 6.40
C ASN A 32 14.81 -15.49 7.83
N ASN A 33 14.90 -16.80 8.02
CA ASN A 33 15.07 -17.46 9.32
C ASN A 33 13.96 -17.13 10.34
N ASP A 34 12.79 -16.69 9.87
CA ASP A 34 11.59 -16.42 10.69
C ASP A 34 11.81 -15.41 11.84
N GLY A 35 12.74 -14.47 11.65
CA GLY A 35 13.17 -13.53 12.68
C GLY A 35 12.09 -12.51 13.08
N CYS A 36 11.45 -11.86 12.12
CA CYS A 36 10.42 -10.84 12.38
C CYS A 36 9.30 -10.84 11.35
N VAL A 37 8.15 -10.23 11.70
CA VAL A 37 7.01 -10.08 10.79
C VAL A 37 7.32 -9.03 9.72
N ILE A 38 7.31 -9.43 8.45
CA ILE A 38 7.59 -8.55 7.30
C ILE A 38 6.36 -8.27 6.42
N ALA A 39 5.29 -9.06 6.56
CA ALA A 39 3.99 -8.75 5.98
C ALA A 39 2.88 -9.27 6.89
N ARG A 40 1.73 -8.59 6.83
CA ARG A 40 0.57 -8.90 7.68
C ARG A 40 -0.73 -8.55 6.97
N SER A 41 -1.71 -9.46 7.05
CA SER A 41 -3.06 -9.23 6.55
C SER A 41 -3.80 -8.16 7.38
N ASN A 42 -4.97 -7.71 6.93
CA ASN A 42 -5.73 -6.70 7.68
C ASN A 42 -6.28 -7.27 9.00
N GLU A 43 -6.59 -8.56 9.03
CA GLU A 43 -7.02 -9.31 10.20
C GLU A 43 -5.86 -9.41 11.22
N ALA A 44 -4.64 -9.71 10.77
CA ALA A 44 -3.45 -9.70 11.61
C ALA A 44 -3.15 -8.31 12.20
N LYS A 45 -3.39 -7.23 11.43
CA LYS A 45 -3.28 -5.84 11.95
C LYS A 45 -4.32 -5.56 13.03
N LYS A 46 -5.56 -6.02 12.86
CA LYS A 46 -6.66 -5.80 13.82
C LYS A 46 -6.40 -6.43 15.18
N ILE A 47 -5.73 -7.58 15.21
CA ILE A 47 -5.34 -8.26 16.47
C ILE A 47 -4.05 -7.71 17.10
N GLY A 48 -3.45 -6.65 16.52
CA GLY A 48 -2.33 -5.93 17.12
C GLY A 48 -0.93 -6.44 16.73
N ILE A 49 -0.80 -7.31 15.72
CA ILE A 49 0.54 -7.72 15.26
C ILE A 49 1.19 -6.57 14.51
N GLU A 50 2.27 -6.01 15.05
CA GLU A 50 3.03 -4.90 14.48
C GLU A 50 3.94 -5.32 13.30
N MET A 51 4.31 -4.36 12.46
CA MET A 51 5.29 -4.59 11.40
C MET A 51 6.71 -4.59 12.00
N GLY A 52 7.55 -5.54 11.60
CA GLY A 52 8.94 -5.64 12.07
C GLY A 52 9.09 -6.20 13.49
N ILE A 53 7.99 -6.59 14.16
CA ILE A 53 8.06 -7.20 15.48
C ILE A 53 8.76 -8.56 15.41
N PRO A 54 9.73 -8.87 16.29
CA PRO A 54 10.34 -10.19 16.34
C PRO A 54 9.30 -11.28 16.59
N ALA A 55 9.33 -12.35 15.80
CA ALA A 55 8.30 -13.39 15.83
C ALA A 55 8.16 -14.02 17.22
N PHE A 56 9.28 -14.24 17.92
CA PHE A 56 9.29 -14.83 19.26
C PHE A 56 8.51 -14.00 20.29
N LYS A 57 8.42 -12.67 20.13
CA LYS A 57 7.68 -11.80 21.06
C LYS A 57 6.16 -11.91 20.92
N VAL A 58 5.68 -12.45 19.79
CA VAL A 58 4.25 -12.51 19.45
C VAL A 58 3.76 -13.94 19.20
N GLN A 59 4.54 -14.97 19.54
CA GLN A 59 4.14 -16.37 19.39
C GLN A 59 2.82 -16.70 20.09
N GLU A 60 2.61 -16.15 21.28
CA GLU A 60 1.36 -16.38 22.01
C GLU A 60 0.16 -15.77 21.29
N LEU A 61 0.35 -14.59 20.69
CA LEU A 61 -0.68 -13.94 19.89
C LEU A 61 -1.00 -14.74 18.63
N PHE A 62 0.02 -15.36 18.01
CA PHE A 62 -0.16 -16.26 16.88
C PHE A 62 -1.02 -17.47 17.24
N ARG A 63 -0.69 -18.16 18.34
CA ARG A 63 -1.43 -19.35 18.80
C ARG A 63 -2.86 -19.03 19.18
N ARG A 64 -3.08 -18.00 20.01
CA ARG A 64 -4.40 -17.63 20.51
C ARG A 64 -5.39 -17.22 19.43
N ASN A 65 -4.90 -16.62 18.34
CA ASN A 65 -5.74 -16.13 17.24
C ASN A 65 -5.69 -17.03 16.00
N ASN A 66 -5.08 -18.21 16.10
CA ASN A 66 -4.90 -19.15 14.99
C ASN A 66 -4.34 -18.46 13.73
N VAL A 67 -3.28 -17.67 13.92
CA VAL A 67 -2.63 -16.90 12.85
C VAL A 67 -1.91 -17.87 11.92
N ALA A 68 -2.17 -17.75 10.62
CA ALA A 68 -1.40 -18.46 9.61
C ALA A 68 -0.05 -17.78 9.45
N VAL A 69 1.01 -18.45 9.88
CA VAL A 69 2.39 -17.95 9.86
C VAL A 69 3.15 -18.62 8.73
N TYR A 70 3.71 -17.83 7.83
CA TYR A 70 4.50 -18.30 6.69
C TYR A 70 5.93 -17.77 6.76
N SER A 71 6.92 -18.60 6.42
CA SER A 71 8.26 -18.13 6.10
C SER A 71 8.26 -17.41 4.74
N ALA A 72 9.13 -16.42 4.55
CA ALA A 72 9.20 -15.69 3.29
C ALA A 72 9.52 -16.61 2.10
N ASN A 73 8.68 -16.56 1.06
CA ASN A 73 8.93 -17.17 -0.24
C ASN A 73 9.18 -16.10 -1.32
N PHE A 74 10.40 -15.56 -1.36
CA PHE A 74 10.74 -14.46 -2.28
C PHE A 74 10.66 -14.86 -3.77
N ALA A 75 10.83 -16.13 -4.10
CA ALA A 75 10.65 -16.62 -5.47
C ALA A 75 9.19 -16.47 -5.92
N LEU A 76 8.25 -16.89 -5.07
CA LEU A 76 6.82 -16.71 -5.28
C LEU A 76 6.46 -15.23 -5.37
N TYR A 77 6.90 -14.42 -4.41
CA TYR A 77 6.55 -13.00 -4.35
C TYR A 77 7.10 -12.21 -5.55
N GLY A 78 8.32 -12.53 -5.98
CA GLY A 78 8.91 -11.96 -7.18
C GLY A 78 8.16 -12.36 -8.45
N ASP A 79 7.67 -13.59 -8.54
CA ASP A 79 6.86 -14.03 -9.69
C ASP A 79 5.51 -13.33 -9.76
N MET A 80 4.80 -13.27 -8.63
CA MET A 80 3.52 -12.55 -8.53
C MET A 80 3.69 -11.06 -8.84
N SER A 81 4.79 -10.45 -8.38
CA SER A 81 5.13 -9.05 -8.69
C SER A 81 5.28 -8.84 -10.20
N ARG A 82 6.09 -9.65 -10.87
CA ARG A 82 6.29 -9.55 -12.34
C ARG A 82 4.97 -9.65 -13.10
N ARG A 83 4.06 -10.55 -12.69
CA ARG A 83 2.73 -10.67 -13.32
C ARG A 83 1.90 -9.40 -13.16
N VAL A 84 1.85 -8.83 -11.95
CA VAL A 84 1.14 -7.57 -11.71
C VAL A 84 1.77 -6.43 -12.53
N MET A 85 3.09 -6.27 -12.48
CA MET A 85 3.78 -5.20 -13.20
C MET A 85 3.63 -5.33 -14.72
N SER A 86 3.63 -6.55 -15.26
CA SER A 86 3.38 -6.82 -16.68
C SER A 86 1.96 -6.49 -17.12
N ILE A 87 0.96 -6.60 -16.25
CA ILE A 87 -0.41 -6.15 -16.56
C ILE A 87 -0.44 -4.62 -16.58
N LEU A 88 0.20 -3.99 -15.59
CA LEU A 88 0.21 -2.54 -15.43
C LEU A 88 1.01 -1.81 -16.52
N SER A 89 2.04 -2.43 -17.09
CA SER A 89 2.82 -1.86 -18.21
C SER A 89 1.96 -1.63 -19.46
N GLY A 90 0.87 -2.37 -19.63
CA GLY A 90 -0.09 -2.17 -20.72
C GLY A 90 -0.95 -0.90 -20.60
N TYR A 91 -0.90 -0.19 -19.46
CA TYR A 91 -1.71 1.01 -19.22
C TYR A 91 -0.97 2.32 -19.49
N SER A 92 0.37 2.30 -19.49
CA SER A 92 1.18 3.48 -19.80
C SER A 92 2.58 3.05 -20.25
N PRO A 93 3.14 3.65 -21.31
CA PRO A 93 4.52 3.39 -21.72
C PRO A 93 5.54 3.91 -20.69
N LEU A 94 5.15 4.84 -19.82
CA LEU A 94 5.99 5.41 -18.78
C LEU A 94 5.67 4.76 -17.43
N GLN A 95 6.10 3.50 -17.29
CA GLN A 95 6.04 2.76 -16.04
C GLN A 95 7.36 2.86 -15.27
N GLU A 96 7.25 3.16 -13.98
CA GLU A 96 8.37 3.10 -13.03
C GLU A 96 8.04 2.12 -11.91
N VAL A 97 8.67 0.96 -11.93
CA VAL A 97 8.57 -0.02 -10.83
C VAL A 97 9.39 0.51 -9.65
N TYR A 98 8.72 0.84 -8.54
CA TYR A 98 9.33 1.48 -7.38
C TYR A 98 9.73 0.46 -6.31
N SER A 99 8.94 -0.60 -6.14
CA SER A 99 9.21 -1.72 -5.23
C SER A 99 8.62 -3.01 -5.80
N VAL A 100 8.71 -4.10 -5.03
CA VAL A 100 8.09 -5.39 -5.38
C VAL A 100 6.57 -5.30 -5.51
N ASP A 101 5.94 -4.35 -4.84
CA ASP A 101 4.48 -4.20 -4.74
C ASP A 101 3.95 -2.84 -5.24
N GLU A 102 4.83 -1.91 -5.62
CA GLU A 102 4.45 -0.56 -6.06
C GLU A 102 5.03 -0.21 -7.44
N CYS A 103 4.23 0.46 -8.27
CA CYS A 103 4.73 1.18 -9.44
C CYS A 103 4.00 2.51 -9.66
N PHE A 104 4.71 3.44 -10.31
CA PHE A 104 4.12 4.66 -10.84
C PHE A 104 3.84 4.52 -12.33
N LEU A 105 2.70 5.05 -12.79
CA LEU A 105 2.37 5.21 -14.19
C LEU A 105 2.09 6.68 -14.50
N ASP A 106 2.58 7.16 -15.63
CA ASP A 106 2.15 8.45 -16.17
C ASP A 106 0.78 8.32 -16.84
N LEU A 107 -0.15 9.16 -16.40
CA LEU A 107 -1.52 9.31 -16.91
C LEU A 107 -1.80 10.77 -17.34
N ALA A 108 -0.80 11.53 -17.80
CA ALA A 108 -0.97 12.91 -18.26
C ALA A 108 -2.06 13.08 -19.31
N GLU A 109 -2.17 12.13 -20.24
CA GLU A 109 -3.10 12.21 -21.37
C GLU A 109 -4.46 11.56 -21.11
N THR A 110 -4.71 11.04 -19.89
CA THR A 110 -5.99 10.39 -19.60
C THR A 110 -7.07 11.41 -19.20
N ALA A 111 -8.20 11.41 -19.91
CA ALA A 111 -9.37 12.20 -19.54
C ALA A 111 -10.16 11.58 -18.37
N THR A 112 -10.04 10.27 -18.13
CA THR A 112 -10.82 9.53 -17.13
C THR A 112 -9.95 8.75 -16.14
N PRO A 113 -9.09 9.44 -15.35
CA PRO A 113 -8.11 8.79 -14.46
C PRO A 113 -8.76 7.82 -13.47
N LYS A 114 -9.94 8.16 -12.95
CA LYS A 114 -10.68 7.34 -11.99
C LYS A 114 -11.07 5.99 -12.60
N GLU A 115 -11.66 6.01 -13.80
CA GLU A 115 -12.07 4.81 -14.52
C GLU A 115 -10.86 3.94 -14.87
N TYR A 116 -9.77 4.56 -15.32
CA TYR A 116 -8.51 3.88 -15.58
C TYR A 116 -8.00 3.14 -14.35
N GLY A 117 -7.96 3.80 -13.18
CA GLY A 117 -7.52 3.17 -11.93
C GLY A 117 -8.44 2.03 -11.46
N LEU A 118 -9.76 2.17 -11.61
CA LEU A 118 -10.69 1.08 -11.30
C LEU A 118 -10.55 -0.10 -12.25
N ARG A 119 -10.31 0.16 -13.54
CA ARG A 119 -10.05 -0.87 -14.55
C ARG A 119 -8.74 -1.61 -14.29
N MET A 120 -7.67 -0.92 -13.88
CA MET A 120 -6.43 -1.57 -13.44
C MET A 120 -6.70 -2.51 -12.26
N LYS A 121 -7.46 -2.03 -11.27
CA LYS A 121 -7.82 -2.82 -10.09
C LYS A 121 -8.59 -4.09 -10.45
N GLU A 122 -9.60 -3.98 -11.30
CA GLU A 122 -10.36 -5.15 -11.76
C GLU A 122 -9.47 -6.11 -12.56
N HIS A 123 -8.69 -5.59 -13.51
CA HIS A 123 -7.85 -6.42 -14.38
C HIS A 123 -6.80 -7.19 -13.58
N VAL A 124 -6.03 -6.51 -12.72
CA VAL A 124 -5.03 -7.14 -11.85
C VAL A 124 -5.69 -8.17 -10.94
N GLY A 125 -6.82 -7.82 -10.31
CA GLY A 125 -7.56 -8.72 -9.42
C GLY A 125 -8.03 -9.99 -10.14
N ARG A 126 -8.60 -9.87 -11.35
CA ARG A 126 -9.11 -11.02 -12.12
C ARG A 126 -8.00 -11.93 -12.61
N TRP A 127 -6.85 -11.38 -12.99
CA TRP A 127 -5.78 -12.15 -13.64
C TRP A 127 -4.77 -12.73 -12.66
N THR A 128 -4.62 -12.12 -11.48
CA THR A 128 -3.60 -12.52 -10.50
C THR A 128 -4.16 -12.89 -9.15
N GLY A 129 -5.42 -12.53 -8.84
CA GLY A 129 -5.99 -12.61 -7.51
C GLY A 129 -5.42 -11.59 -6.51
N ILE A 130 -4.46 -10.74 -6.93
CA ILE A 130 -3.85 -9.74 -6.05
C ILE A 130 -4.73 -8.49 -5.97
N PRO A 131 -5.21 -8.09 -4.78
CA PRO A 131 -5.91 -6.84 -4.61
C PRO A 131 -4.91 -5.67 -4.68
N ILE A 132 -5.25 -4.64 -5.46
CA ILE A 132 -4.48 -3.39 -5.52
C ILE A 132 -5.31 -2.20 -5.06
N SER A 133 -4.63 -1.11 -4.70
CA SER A 133 -5.21 0.22 -4.54
C SER A 133 -4.48 1.23 -5.42
N VAL A 134 -5.20 2.23 -5.89
CA VAL A 134 -4.69 3.22 -6.85
C VAL A 134 -4.85 4.63 -6.28
N GLY A 135 -3.77 5.39 -6.23
CA GLY A 135 -3.77 6.80 -5.87
C GLY A 135 -3.32 7.64 -7.06
N ILE A 136 -4.10 8.64 -7.47
CA ILE A 136 -3.80 9.47 -8.64
C ILE A 136 -3.73 10.92 -8.22
N ALA A 137 -2.65 11.62 -8.57
CA ALA A 137 -2.45 13.02 -8.23
C ALA A 137 -1.44 13.71 -9.18
N PRO A 138 -1.26 15.04 -9.12
CA PRO A 138 -0.30 15.75 -9.95
C PRO A 138 1.17 15.35 -9.76
N THR A 139 1.54 14.88 -8.57
CA THR A 139 2.94 14.49 -8.24
C THR A 139 3.00 13.11 -7.59
N LYS A 140 4.16 12.44 -7.64
CA LYS A 140 4.39 11.14 -7.00
C LYS A 140 4.10 11.15 -5.49
N ALA A 141 4.53 12.23 -4.80
CA ALA A 141 4.29 12.38 -3.38
C ALA A 141 2.79 12.46 -3.06
N LEU A 142 2.03 13.27 -3.80
CA LEU A 142 0.57 13.34 -3.64
C LEU A 142 -0.13 12.04 -4.06
N ALA A 143 0.40 11.31 -5.04
CA ALA A 143 -0.14 10.01 -5.45
C ALA A 143 0.00 8.97 -4.33
N LYS A 144 1.09 8.99 -3.55
CA LYS A 144 1.22 8.19 -2.31
C LYS A 144 0.17 8.58 -1.26
N VAL A 145 -0.10 9.88 -1.08
CA VAL A 145 -1.18 10.33 -0.18
C VAL A 145 -2.54 9.88 -0.66
N ALA A 146 -2.83 10.02 -1.96
CA ALA A 146 -4.08 9.56 -2.58
C ALA A 146 -4.26 8.04 -2.41
N ASN A 147 -3.21 7.25 -2.60
CA ASN A 147 -3.25 5.80 -2.41
C ASN A 147 -3.55 5.44 -0.95
N ARG A 148 -2.94 6.15 0.01
CA ARG A 148 -3.23 5.99 1.43
C ARG A 148 -4.70 6.25 1.75
N ILE A 149 -5.30 7.28 1.15
CA ILE A 149 -6.75 7.57 1.27
C ILE A 149 -7.58 6.43 0.66
N ALA A 150 -7.21 5.94 -0.53
CA ALA A 150 -7.89 4.82 -1.19
C ALA A 150 -7.89 3.55 -0.31
N LYS A 151 -6.77 3.25 0.35
CA LYS A 151 -6.64 2.12 1.29
C LYS A 151 -7.40 2.32 2.59
N LYS A 152 -7.45 3.56 3.10
CA LYS A 152 -8.10 3.88 4.39
C LYS A 152 -9.63 3.89 4.27
N TYR A 153 -10.15 4.32 3.12
CA TYR A 153 -11.57 4.52 2.86
C TYR A 153 -12.03 3.71 1.64
N PRO A 154 -11.88 2.38 1.64
CA PRO A 154 -12.13 1.56 0.46
C PRO A 154 -13.62 1.55 0.06
N SER A 155 -14.56 1.71 0.99
CA SER A 155 -16.00 1.78 0.68
C SER A 155 -16.38 3.08 -0.02
N GLN A 156 -15.75 4.20 0.33
CA GLN A 156 -15.99 5.50 -0.31
C GLN A 156 -15.24 5.64 -1.64
N THR A 157 -14.06 5.04 -1.75
CA THR A 157 -13.17 5.23 -2.90
C THR A 157 -13.26 4.11 -3.92
N GLY A 158 -13.80 2.94 -3.55
CA GLY A 158 -13.73 1.74 -4.37
C GLY A 158 -12.29 1.22 -4.55
N GLY A 159 -11.33 1.67 -3.73
CA GLY A 159 -9.91 1.33 -3.86
C GLY A 159 -9.14 2.15 -4.90
N CYS A 160 -9.73 3.23 -5.43
CA CYS A 160 -9.06 4.20 -6.28
C CYS A 160 -9.38 5.62 -5.81
N TYR A 161 -8.40 6.51 -5.64
CA TYR A 161 -8.67 7.91 -5.26
C TYR A 161 -7.93 8.88 -6.16
N VAL A 162 -8.65 9.87 -6.69
CA VAL A 162 -8.11 10.90 -7.57
C VAL A 162 -8.13 12.24 -6.85
N MET A 163 -6.94 12.80 -6.65
CA MET A 163 -6.68 14.08 -6.02
C MET A 163 -6.31 15.09 -7.11
N ASP A 164 -7.31 15.60 -7.81
CA ASP A 164 -7.22 16.47 -9.01
C ASP A 164 -7.58 17.94 -8.74
N THR A 165 -8.13 18.27 -7.57
CA THR A 165 -8.47 19.65 -7.19
C THR A 165 -7.66 20.15 -6.01
N GLU A 166 -7.49 21.48 -5.95
CA GLU A 166 -6.96 22.22 -4.80
C GLU A 166 -7.65 21.81 -3.49
N GLU A 167 -8.98 21.78 -3.51
CA GLU A 167 -9.79 21.44 -2.34
C GLU A 167 -9.47 20.03 -1.82
N LYS A 168 -9.40 19.02 -2.72
CA LYS A 168 -9.02 17.65 -2.35
C LYS A 168 -7.59 17.60 -1.81
N ARG A 169 -6.67 18.37 -2.40
CA ARG A 169 -5.27 18.44 -1.94
C ARG A 169 -5.19 19.00 -0.53
N VAL A 170 -5.76 20.17 -0.28
CA VAL A 170 -5.73 20.83 1.03
C VAL A 170 -6.39 19.96 2.09
N LYS A 171 -7.54 19.33 1.77
CA LYS A 171 -8.21 18.39 2.67
C LYS A 171 -7.34 17.20 3.03
N ALA A 172 -6.63 16.63 2.06
CA ALA A 172 -5.71 15.52 2.30
C ALA A 172 -4.51 15.93 3.16
N LEU A 173 -3.92 17.10 2.91
CA LEU A 173 -2.78 17.61 3.66
C LEU A 173 -3.12 17.96 5.13
N ARG A 174 -4.34 18.46 5.39
CA ARG A 174 -4.86 18.68 6.75
C ARG A 174 -5.09 17.37 7.51
N TRP A 175 -5.48 16.32 6.80
CA TRP A 175 -5.72 15.00 7.37
C TRP A 175 -4.42 14.27 7.72
N LEU A 176 -3.41 14.35 6.84
CA LEU A 176 -2.16 13.59 6.94
C LEU A 176 -1.22 14.17 8.00
N SER A 177 -0.74 13.32 8.92
CA SER A 177 0.31 13.69 9.87
C SER A 177 1.65 13.89 9.16
N VAL A 178 2.50 14.76 9.70
CA VAL A 178 3.81 15.06 9.09
C VAL A 178 4.70 13.82 8.99
N GLU A 179 4.66 12.90 9.97
CA GLU A 179 5.42 11.64 9.92
C GLU A 179 4.95 10.67 8.83
N ASP A 180 3.77 10.91 8.25
CA ASP A 180 3.20 10.08 7.19
C ASP A 180 3.46 10.64 5.78
N VAL A 181 4.12 11.80 5.68
CA VAL A 181 4.56 12.37 4.41
C VAL A 181 5.71 11.53 3.84
N TRP A 182 5.60 11.15 2.57
CA TRP A 182 6.63 10.35 1.90
C TRP A 182 7.99 11.04 1.93
N GLY A 183 9.00 10.35 2.48
CA GLY A 183 10.35 10.87 2.68
C GLY A 183 10.65 11.37 4.10
N ILE A 184 9.63 11.56 4.95
CA ILE A 184 9.83 12.01 6.34
C ILE A 184 9.93 10.80 7.27
N GLY A 185 11.16 10.42 7.61
CA GLY A 185 11.43 9.37 8.60
C GLY A 185 11.22 9.82 10.05
N ARG A 186 11.13 8.86 10.98
CA ARG A 186 10.89 9.08 12.43
C ARG A 186 11.73 10.21 13.05
N ARG A 187 13.03 10.28 12.74
CA ARG A 187 13.92 11.33 13.30
C ARG A 187 13.60 12.71 12.75
N ASN A 188 13.25 12.82 11.47
CA ASN A 188 12.89 14.09 10.85
C ASN A 188 11.51 14.56 11.32
N ALA A 189 10.57 13.63 11.51
CA ALA A 189 9.27 13.94 12.10
C ALA A 189 9.42 14.58 13.49
N VAL A 190 10.28 14.04 14.37
CA VAL A 190 10.54 14.63 15.69
C VAL A 190 11.08 16.06 15.58
N LYS A 191 11.98 16.33 14.64
CA LYS A 191 12.53 17.69 14.41
C LYS A 191 11.45 18.67 13.93
N LEU A 192 10.60 18.23 13.00
CA LEU A 192 9.50 19.05 12.46
C LEU A 192 8.45 19.34 13.53
N GLN A 193 8.07 18.33 14.32
CA GLN A 193 7.14 18.51 15.43
C GLN A 193 7.69 19.46 16.50
N ALA A 194 9.00 19.41 16.78
CA ALA A 194 9.66 20.37 17.67
C ALA A 194 9.64 21.81 17.12
N ALA A 195 9.53 21.99 15.80
CA ALA A 195 9.36 23.28 15.13
C ALA A 195 7.88 23.69 14.95
N GLY A 196 6.92 22.95 15.53
CA GLY A 196 5.49 23.26 15.43
C GLY A 196 4.80 22.74 14.16
N VAL A 197 5.49 21.92 13.36
CA VAL A 197 4.96 21.31 12.13
C VAL A 197 4.43 19.92 12.45
N PHE A 198 3.11 19.74 12.48
CA PHE A 198 2.46 18.49 12.89
C PHE A 198 1.71 17.78 11.76
N LYS A 199 1.23 18.54 10.78
CA LYS A 199 0.48 18.06 9.62
C LYS A 199 1.24 18.31 8.33
N ALA A 200 0.86 17.58 7.29
CA ALA A 200 1.44 17.76 5.96
C ALA A 200 1.13 19.15 5.37
N VAL A 201 0.04 19.80 5.80
CA VAL A 201 -0.27 21.19 5.41
C VAL A 201 0.74 22.16 6.01
N ASP A 202 1.07 22.01 7.30
CA ASP A 202 2.07 22.85 7.98
C ASP A 202 3.43 22.73 7.27
N PHE A 203 3.80 21.52 6.86
CA PHE A 203 5.06 21.28 6.13
C PHE A 203 5.07 21.90 4.73
N ALA A 204 3.91 22.01 4.07
CA ALA A 204 3.80 22.59 2.73
C ALA A 204 3.79 24.14 2.75
N GLU A 205 3.46 24.73 3.89
CA GLU A 205 3.37 26.18 4.11
C GLU A 205 4.61 26.79 4.80
N MET A 206 5.57 25.93 5.19
CA MET A 206 6.86 26.32 5.78
C MET A 206 7.81 26.91 4.74
#